data_AF-A0AAP5V100-F1
#
_entry.id   AF-A0AAP5V100-F1
#
_cell.length_a   1.000
_cell.length_b   1.000
_cell.length_c   1.000
_cell.angle_alpha   90.00
_cell.angle_beta   90.00
_cell.angle_gamma   90.00
#
_symmetry.space_group_name_H-M   'P 1'
#
loop_
_entity.id
_entity.type
_entity.pdbx_description
1 polymer ?
#
loop_
_entity_poly.entity_id
_entity_poly.type
_entity_poly.pdbx_seq_one_letter_code
_entity_poly.pdbx_strand_id
1 'polypeptide(L)' 'MKGDNDAAVLTRAMRTVEPDAKVDVDVDARTVKVDSWLFAEEFLVAFADAGYDVKLVER' A
#
# COMPACT_ATOMS: atom_id res chain seq x y z
N MET A 1 -2.47 -3.09 10.38
CA MET A 1 -1.93 -1.79 10.77
C MET A 1 -1.83 -1.74 12.29
N LYS A 2 -0.64 -1.43 12.81
CA LYS A 2 -0.21 -1.39 14.21
C LYS A 2 0.01 0.04 14.74
N GLY A 3 -0.04 1.09 13.91
CA GLY A 3 0.02 2.50 14.36
C GLY A 3 0.64 3.47 13.35
N ASP A 4 0.97 4.68 13.79
CA ASP A 4 1.37 5.83 12.93
C ASP A 4 2.53 5.55 11.97
N ASN A 5 3.42 4.61 12.31
CA ASN A 5 4.55 4.25 11.46
C ASN A 5 4.13 3.45 10.21
N ASP A 6 2.94 2.85 10.20
CA ASP A 6 2.47 2.05 9.06
C ASP A 6 2.32 2.89 7.80
N ALA A 7 1.86 4.14 7.93
CA ALA A 7 1.69 5.03 6.79
C ALA A 7 3.02 5.25 6.05
N ALA A 8 4.11 5.48 6.78
CA ALA A 8 5.45 5.65 6.21
C ALA A 8 5.98 4.35 5.59
N VAL A 9 5.81 3.21 6.28
CA VAL A 9 6.25 1.89 5.79
C VAL A 9 5.52 1.53 4.50
N LEU A 10 4.20 1.63 4.48
CA LEU A 10 3.36 1.30 3.33
C LEU A 10 3.61 2.25 2.16
N THR A 11 3.71 3.56 2.41
CA THR A 11 4.05 4.53 1.36
C THR A 11 5.40 4.21 0.71
N ARG A 12 6.42 3.88 1.53
CA ARG A 12 7.73 3.49 1.02
C ARG A 12 7.64 2.21 0.20
N ALA A 13 6.94 1.19 0.69
CA ALA A 13 6.80 -0.09 0.00
C ALA A 13 6.12 0.05 -1.36
N MET A 14 5.02 0.82 -1.45
CA MET A 14 4.36 1.03 -2.75
C MET A 14 5.28 1.77 -3.73
N ARG A 15 6.08 2.72 -3.23
CA ARG A 15 7.03 3.47 -4.06
C ARG A 15 8.28 2.69 -4.47
N THR A 16 8.52 1.48 -3.93
CA THR A 16 9.55 0.59 -4.50
C THR A 16 9.07 -0.09 -5.78
N VAL A 17 7.75 -0.23 -5.96
CA VAL A 17 7.13 -0.79 -7.17
C VAL A 17 6.95 0.30 -8.22
N GLU A 18 6.35 1.43 -7.83
CA GLU A 18 6.18 2.61 -8.69
C GLU A 18 6.58 3.89 -7.94
N PRO A 19 7.75 4.49 -8.24
CA PRO A 19 8.27 5.66 -7.52
C PRO A 19 7.32 6.86 -7.51
N ASP A 20 6.55 7.04 -8.58
CA ASP A 20 5.64 8.18 -8.78
C ASP A 20 4.21 7.93 -8.30
N ALA A 21 3.91 6.73 -7.77
CA ALA A 21 2.58 6.41 -7.26
C ALA A 21 2.16 7.35 -6.13
N LYS A 22 0.88 7.78 -6.16
CA LYS A 22 0.28 8.50 -5.04
C LYS A 22 -0.33 7.48 -4.10
N VAL A 23 0.15 7.49 -2.86
CA VAL A 23 -0.27 6.55 -1.82
C VAL A 23 -1.00 7.34 -0.75
N ASP A 24 -2.25 6.96 -0.48
CA ASP A 24 -3.07 7.44 0.62
C ASP A 24 -3.28 6.27 1.60
N VAL A 25 -2.74 6.40 2.80
CA VAL A 25 -2.87 5.38 3.85
C VAL A 25 -3.78 5.91 4.94
N ASP A 26 -4.92 5.25 5.10
CA ASP A 26 -5.84 5.46 6.20
C ASP A 26 -5.65 4.35 7.24
N VAL A 27 -4.96 4.69 8.33
CA VAL A 27 -4.63 3.75 9.41
C VAL A 27 -5.87 3.34 10.19
N ASP A 28 -6.82 4.26 10.38
CA ASP A 28 -8.05 4.02 11.14
C ASP A 28 -9.01 3.12 10.35
N ALA A 29 -9.20 3.40 9.06
CA ALA A 29 -10.01 2.58 8.16
C ALA A 29 -9.30 1.29 7.71
N ARG A 30 -7.99 1.17 7.95
CA ARG A 30 -7.12 0.09 7.47
C ARG A 30 -7.16 -0.08 5.96
N THR A 31 -7.17 1.04 5.24
CA THR A 31 -7.21 1.05 3.78
C THR A 31 -5.99 1.77 3.20
N VAL A 32 -5.45 1.21 2.13
CA VAL A 32 -4.44 1.88 1.30
C VAL A 32 -5.05 2.10 -0.07
N LYS A 33 -4.97 3.32 -0.58
CA LYS A 33 -5.30 3.65 -1.97
C LYS A 33 -4.00 3.98 -2.68
N VAL A 34 -3.82 3.36 -3.83
CA VAL A 34 -2.67 3.60 -4.70
C VAL A 34 -3.21 4.07 -6.04
N ASP A 35 -2.94 5.32 -6.38
CA ASP A 35 -3.16 5.86 -7.73
C ASP A 35 -1.89 5.55 -8.54
N SER A 36 -2.05 4.70 -9.54
CA SER A 36 -0.97 3.97 -10.21
C SER A 36 -1.33 3.70 -11.67
N TRP A 37 -0.30 3.63 -12.53
CA TRP A 37 -0.45 3.14 -13.90
C TRP A 37 -0.34 1.61 -14.01
N LEU A 38 0.03 0.94 -12.92
CA LEU A 38 0.15 -0.50 -12.83
C LEU A 38 -1.15 -1.12 -12.31
N PHE A 39 -1.29 -2.42 -12.52
CA PHE A 39 -2.37 -3.19 -11.92
C PHE A 39 -2.14 -3.36 -10.42
N ALA A 40 -3.23 -3.50 -9.65
CA ALA A 40 -3.17 -3.59 -8.19
C ALA A 40 -2.38 -4.83 -7.72
N GLU A 41 -2.40 -5.89 -8.51
CA GLU A 41 -1.69 -7.14 -8.28
C GLU A 41 -0.17 -6.96 -8.19
N GLU A 42 0.39 -6.00 -8.93
CA GLU A 42 1.83 -5.69 -8.92
C GLU A 42 2.33 -5.21 -7.55
N PHE A 43 1.41 -4.73 -6.68
CA PHE A 43 1.73 -4.25 -5.35
C PHE A 43 1.63 -5.32 -4.26
N LEU A 44 1.02 -6.48 -4.53
CA LEU A 44 0.74 -7.50 -3.50
C LEU A 44 2.02 -8.01 -2.83
N VAL A 45 3.10 -8.20 -3.60
CA VAL A 45 4.40 -8.63 -3.07
C VAL A 45 5.00 -7.55 -2.16
N ALA A 46 4.89 -6.28 -2.53
CA ALA A 46 5.41 -5.18 -1.71
C ALA A 46 4.67 -5.05 -0.37
N PHE A 47 3.36 -5.33 -0.33
CA PHE A 47 2.63 -5.46 0.94
C PHE A 47 3.15 -6.62 1.79
N ALA A 48 3.32 -7.80 1.19
CA ALA A 48 3.82 -8.98 1.89
C ALA A 48 5.25 -8.77 2.44
N ASP A 49 6.15 -8.20 1.65
CA ASP A 49 7.53 -7.86 2.05
C ASP A 49 7.55 -6.83 3.20
N ALA A 50 6.59 -5.91 3.21
CA ALA A 50 6.40 -4.96 4.30
C ALA A 50 5.72 -5.58 5.55
N GLY A 51 5.31 -6.85 5.49
CA GLY A 51 4.69 -7.59 6.59
C GLY A 51 3.18 -7.36 6.73
N TYR A 52 2.50 -7.01 5.64
CA TYR A 52 1.06 -6.79 5.60
C TYR A 52 0.37 -7.85 4.75
N ASP A 53 -0.62 -8.50 5.35
CA ASP A 53 -1.59 -9.32 4.63
C ASP A 53 -2.74 -8.42 4.15
N VAL A 54 -2.98 -8.41 2.84
CA VAL A 54 -3.92 -7.51 2.19
C VAL A 54 -4.87 -8.26 1.28
N LYS A 55 -6.05 -7.71 1.09
CA LYS A 55 -7.00 -8.13 0.06
C LYS A 55 -7.31 -6.96 -0.85
N LEU A 56 -7.39 -7.23 -2.14
CA LEU A 56 -7.92 -6.26 -3.08
C LEU A 56 -9.41 -6.07 -2.80
N VAL A 57 -9.86 -4.82 -2.85
CA VAL A 57 -11.26 -4.47 -2.72
C VAL A 57 -11.59 -3.71 -3.99
N GLU A 58 -12.25 -4.38 -4.94
CA GLU A 58 -12.87 -3.69 -6.06
C GLU A 58 -13.99 -2.79 -5.50
N ARG A 59 -14.05 -1.55 -5.99
CA ARG A 59 -15.17 -0.65 -5.77
C ARG A 59 -16.09 -0.67 -6.97
#